data_AF-A0A125Q5U7-F1
#
_entry.id   AF-A0A125Q5U7-F1
#
_cell.length_a   1.000
_cell.length_b   1.000
_cell.length_c   1.000
_cell.angle_alpha   90.00
_cell.angle_beta   90.00
_cell.angle_gamma   90.00
#
_symmetry.space_group_name_H-M   'P 1'
#
loop_
_entity.id
_entity.type
_entity.pdbx_description
1 polymer ?
#
loop_
_entity_poly.entity_id
_entity_poly.type
_entity_poly.pdbx_seq_one_letter_code
_entity_poly.pdbx_strand_id
1 'polypeptide(L)'
;MTRGRSKRQDAALLAWEGLMRLAAVLLMLSLSLTGCLSVRQEDVDAWTGRPVGELDVHPVFLTMKMMRTVTPDGTEIRNYVNSKDVMSCGGGGAVTPGFKPQGYSAIAAPTTYSSNVMCTSSTPTCNNLFYIKGGIVQRFTPVGSGGARCFTDERMRPGFSGPVNY
;
A
#
# COMPACT_ATOMS: atom_id res chain seq x y z
N MET A 1 32.27 41.89 -44.04
CA MET A 1 30.97 42.47 -43.64
C MET A 1 30.48 41.76 -42.38
N THR A 2 30.76 42.32 -41.21
CA THR A 2 30.32 41.79 -39.90
C THR A 2 29.10 42.60 -39.45
N ARG A 3 27.92 41.98 -39.48
CA ARG A 3 26.66 42.58 -39.00
C ARG A 3 26.70 42.66 -37.47
N GLY A 4 26.82 43.87 -36.93
CA GLY A 4 26.77 44.13 -35.49
C GLY A 4 25.39 43.79 -34.93
N ARG A 5 25.34 42.80 -34.03
CA ARG A 5 24.15 42.46 -33.26
C ARG A 5 23.88 43.61 -32.28
N SER A 6 22.65 44.11 -32.27
CA SER A 6 22.25 45.27 -31.45
C SER A 6 22.12 44.86 -29.99
N LYS A 7 22.60 45.69 -29.04
CA LYS A 7 22.46 45.49 -27.58
C LYS A 7 21.03 45.16 -27.12
N ARG A 8 20.01 45.54 -27.90
CA ARG A 8 18.60 45.20 -27.62
C ARG A 8 18.28 43.71 -27.84
N GLN A 9 19.00 43.03 -28.73
CA GLN A 9 18.81 41.61 -29.02
C GLN A 9 19.40 40.74 -27.90
N ASP A 10 20.50 41.17 -27.28
CA ASP A 10 21.13 40.42 -26.18
C ASP A 10 20.31 40.48 -24.88
N ALA A 11 19.68 41.63 -24.59
CA ALA A 11 18.78 41.77 -23.44
C ALA A 11 17.50 40.93 -23.56
N ALA A 12 16.96 40.79 -24.77
CA ALA A 12 15.77 39.97 -25.02
C ALA A 12 16.06 38.47 -24.87
N LEU A 13 17.26 38.01 -25.25
CA LEU A 13 17.68 36.61 -25.08
C LEU A 13 17.88 36.24 -23.61
N LEU A 14 18.51 37.12 -22.82
CA LEU A 14 18.70 36.89 -21.37
C LEU A 14 17.37 36.85 -20.60
N ALA A 15 16.41 37.71 -20.96
CA ALA A 15 15.07 37.69 -20.36
C ALA A 15 14.29 36.41 -20.71
N TRP A 16 14.45 35.90 -21.93
CA TRP A 16 13.81 34.67 -22.39
C TRP A 16 14.36 33.42 -21.68
N GLU A 17 15.67 33.34 -21.47
CA GLU A 17 16.30 32.25 -20.71
C GLU A 17 15.87 32.25 -19.23
N GLY A 18 15.76 33.43 -18.60
CA GLY A 18 15.25 33.57 -17.24
C GLY A 18 13.79 33.12 -17.11
N LEU A 19 12.94 33.52 -18.05
CA LEU A 19 11.53 33.12 -18.11
C LEU A 19 11.36 31.61 -18.33
N MET A 20 12.16 30.99 -19.20
CA MET A 20 12.11 29.53 -19.41
C MET A 20 12.56 28.73 -18.19
N ARG A 21 13.57 29.21 -17.44
CA ARG A 21 14.01 28.55 -16.18
C ARG A 21 12.95 28.64 -15.08
N LEU A 22 12.33 29.81 -14.91
CA LEU A 22 11.22 30.00 -13.96
C LEU A 22 9.99 29.15 -14.32
N ALA A 23 9.64 29.09 -15.61
CA ALA A 23 8.55 28.25 -16.09
C ALA A 23 8.84 26.75 -15.86
N ALA A 24 10.07 26.29 -16.10
CA ALA A 24 10.46 24.90 -15.87
C ALA A 24 10.41 24.51 -14.38
N VAL A 25 10.85 25.40 -13.47
CA VAL A 25 10.76 25.17 -12.02
C VAL A 25 9.30 25.11 -11.56
N LEU A 26 8.44 26.01 -12.05
CA LEU A 26 7.01 26.01 -11.73
C LEU A 26 6.28 24.78 -12.28
N LEU A 27 6.67 24.27 -13.46
CA LEU A 27 6.13 23.05 -14.06
C LEU A 27 6.55 21.80 -13.26
N MET A 28 7.80 21.73 -12.79
CA MET A 28 8.25 20.63 -11.92
C MET A 28 7.58 20.65 -10.54
N LEU A 29 7.27 21.85 -10.02
CA LEU A 29 6.53 22.02 -8.77
C LEU A 29 5.04 21.66 -8.91
N SER A 30 4.44 21.84 -10.09
CA SER A 30 3.03 21.48 -10.33
C SER A 30 2.84 19.98 -10.59
N LEU A 31 3.83 19.30 -11.18
CA LEU A 31 3.80 17.84 -11.36
C LEU A 31 3.95 17.04 -10.05
N SER A 32 4.40 17.66 -8.96
CA SER A 32 4.58 16.99 -7.66
C SER A 32 3.31 16.96 -6.80
N LEU A 33 2.23 17.66 -7.19
CA LEU A 33 0.97 17.75 -6.43
C LEU A 33 -0.11 16.76 -6.87
N THR A 34 0.10 16.00 -7.94
CA THR A 34 -0.80 14.91 -8.37
C THR A 34 -0.37 13.57 -7.76
N GLY A 35 -0.26 13.53 -6.43
CA GLY A 35 -0.16 12.27 -5.69
C GLY A 35 -1.53 11.62 -5.64
N CYS A 36 -1.65 10.41 -6.21
CA CYS A 36 -2.87 9.61 -6.16
C CYS A 36 -3.40 9.48 -4.71
N LEU A 37 -4.55 10.09 -4.44
CA LEU A 37 -5.30 10.12 -3.17
C LEU A 37 -5.73 8.75 -2.58
N SER A 38 -5.18 7.63 -3.08
CA SER A 38 -5.57 6.29 -2.65
C SER A 38 -4.68 5.79 -1.51
N VAL A 39 -3.35 5.71 -1.67
CA VAL A 39 -2.46 5.19 -0.62
C VAL A 39 -1.47 6.28 -0.20
N ARG A 40 -1.51 6.69 1.08
CA ARG A 40 -0.58 7.67 1.64
C ARG A 40 0.70 6.94 2.07
N GLN A 41 1.84 7.34 1.50
CA GLN A 41 3.11 6.66 1.73
C GLN A 41 3.53 6.71 3.21
N GLU A 42 3.23 7.81 3.90
CA GLU A 42 3.43 7.95 5.35
C GLU A 42 2.71 6.88 6.19
N ASP A 43 1.52 6.43 5.77
CA ASP A 43 0.80 5.37 6.47
C ASP A 43 1.44 4.00 6.19
N VAL A 44 1.97 3.82 4.97
CA VAL A 44 2.69 2.61 4.56
C VAL A 44 4.01 2.48 5.32
N ASP A 45 4.80 3.55 5.33
CA ASP A 45 6.13 3.58 5.91
C ASP A 45 6.09 3.45 7.43
N ALA A 46 5.03 3.97 8.08
CA ALA A 46 4.85 3.90 9.53
C ALA A 46 4.89 2.46 10.07
N TRP A 47 4.55 1.46 9.26
CA TRP A 47 4.57 0.06 9.67
C TRP A 47 5.95 -0.60 9.61
N THR A 48 6.89 -0.05 8.87
CA THR A 48 8.23 -0.65 8.76
C THR A 48 8.94 -0.61 10.11
N GLY A 49 9.48 -1.76 10.53
CA GLY A 49 10.15 -1.91 11.83
C GLY A 49 9.20 -2.13 13.02
N ARG A 50 7.87 -2.09 12.82
CA ARG A 50 6.90 -2.36 13.89
C ARG A 50 6.83 -3.86 14.21
N PRO A 51 6.60 -4.24 15.48
CA PRO A 51 6.37 -5.62 15.85
C PRO A 51 5.06 -6.14 15.27
N VAL A 52 5.06 -7.40 14.83
CA VAL A 52 3.87 -8.07 14.28
C VAL A 52 2.71 -8.10 15.27
N GLY A 53 3.00 -8.12 16.57
CA GLY A 53 1.98 -8.10 17.62
C GLY A 53 1.10 -6.84 17.58
N GLU A 54 1.58 -5.72 17.02
CA GLU A 54 0.74 -4.54 16.83
C GLU A 54 -0.32 -4.76 15.74
N LEU A 55 -0.01 -5.54 14.69
CA LEU A 55 -1.00 -5.91 13.67
C LEU A 55 -2.09 -6.81 14.26
N ASP A 56 -1.72 -7.69 15.19
CA ASP A 56 -2.63 -8.65 15.83
C ASP A 56 -3.66 -7.99 16.75
N VAL A 57 -3.40 -6.76 17.21
CA VAL A 57 -4.32 -5.98 18.05
C VAL A 57 -4.87 -4.73 17.36
N HIS A 58 -4.48 -4.50 16.10
CA HIS A 58 -4.82 -3.27 15.40
C HIS A 58 -6.33 -3.25 15.08
N PRO A 59 -7.08 -2.21 15.50
CA PRO A 59 -8.54 -2.16 15.32
C PRO A 59 -8.99 -2.37 13.88
N VAL A 60 -8.22 -1.87 12.90
CA VAL A 60 -8.57 -2.01 11.49
C VAL A 60 -8.33 -3.41 10.93
N PHE A 61 -7.26 -4.08 11.36
CA PHE A 61 -6.91 -5.37 10.79
C PHE A 61 -7.71 -6.50 11.44
N LEU A 62 -8.19 -6.30 12.67
CA LEU A 62 -9.09 -7.22 13.37
C LEU A 62 -10.44 -7.41 12.68
N THR A 63 -10.92 -6.45 11.89
CA THR A 63 -12.20 -6.57 11.17
C THR A 63 -12.07 -7.21 9.80
N MET A 64 -10.84 -7.50 9.36
CA MET A 64 -10.55 -8.07 8.06
C MET A 64 -10.22 -9.55 8.17
N LYS A 65 -10.52 -10.32 7.12
CA LYS A 65 -10.07 -11.71 7.03
C LYS A 65 -8.55 -11.74 6.83
N MET A 66 -7.84 -12.38 7.75
CA MET A 66 -6.38 -12.54 7.67
C MET A 66 -6.01 -13.88 7.04
N MET A 67 -5.10 -13.85 6.08
CA MET A 67 -4.43 -15.03 5.52
C MET A 67 -2.94 -14.96 5.78
N ARG A 68 -2.35 -16.10 6.16
CA ARG A 68 -0.94 -16.21 6.51
C ARG A 68 -0.25 -17.22 5.61
N THR A 69 0.90 -16.86 5.06
CA THR A 69 1.81 -17.76 4.34
C THR A 69 3.23 -17.58 4.88
N VAL A 70 4.04 -18.63 4.90
CA VAL A 70 5.46 -18.54 5.28
C VAL A 70 6.29 -19.08 4.12
N THR A 71 7.27 -18.30 3.67
CA THR A 71 8.19 -18.68 2.61
C THR A 71 9.34 -19.54 3.17
N PRO A 72 10.07 -20.29 2.33
CA PRO A 72 11.17 -21.14 2.77
C PRO A 72 12.30 -20.40 3.53
N ASP A 73 12.50 -19.11 3.26
CA ASP A 73 13.49 -18.27 3.96
C ASP A 73 12.99 -17.72 5.32
N GLY A 74 11.82 -18.19 5.77
CA GLY A 74 11.22 -17.79 7.04
C GLY A 74 10.50 -16.44 7.01
N THR A 75 10.31 -15.84 5.83
CA THR A 75 9.51 -14.62 5.70
C THR A 75 8.03 -14.97 5.79
N GLU A 76 7.34 -14.36 6.74
CA GLU A 76 5.90 -14.45 6.91
C GLU A 76 5.20 -13.38 6.07
N ILE A 77 4.19 -13.78 5.31
CA ILE A 77 3.33 -12.89 4.54
C ILE A 77 1.95 -12.95 5.17
N ARG A 78 1.47 -11.83 5.71
CA ARG A 78 0.08 -11.68 6.16
C ARG A 78 -0.68 -10.81 5.19
N ASN A 79 -1.85 -11.27 4.77
CA ASN A 79 -2.77 -10.49 3.96
C ASN A 79 -4.06 -10.26 4.74
N TYR A 80 -4.35 -9.01 5.09
CA TYR A 80 -5.64 -8.61 5.65
C TYR A 80 -6.54 -8.15 4.50
N VAL A 81 -7.52 -8.98 4.16
CA VAL A 81 -8.35 -8.78 2.98
C VAL A 81 -9.57 -7.93 3.33
N ASN A 82 -9.71 -6.80 2.65
CA ASN A 82 -10.89 -5.96 2.70
C ASN A 82 -11.68 -6.10 1.39
N SER A 83 -12.76 -6.89 1.41
CA SER A 83 -13.71 -7.01 0.31
C SER A 83 -15.07 -7.46 0.83
N LYS A 84 -16.12 -7.15 0.06
CA LYS A 84 -17.50 -7.51 0.38
C LYS A 84 -17.79 -9.01 0.22
N ASP A 85 -16.98 -9.75 -0.57
CA ASP A 85 -17.31 -11.12 -1.03
C ASP A 85 -16.13 -12.12 -0.98
N VAL A 86 -15.17 -11.98 -0.05
CA VAL A 86 -13.97 -12.86 0.04
C VAL A 86 -14.29 -14.31 0.48
N MET A 87 -15.56 -14.62 0.70
CA MET A 87 -15.97 -15.88 1.33
C MET A 87 -15.87 -17.09 0.37
N SER A 88 -15.89 -16.88 -0.96
CA SER A 88 -15.80 -17.97 -1.94
C SER A 88 -14.38 -18.46 -2.23
N CYS A 89 -13.35 -17.68 -1.88
CA CYS A 89 -11.94 -17.97 -2.22
C CYS A 89 -11.15 -18.71 -1.13
N GLY A 90 -11.78 -19.03 0.00
CA GLY A 90 -11.16 -19.79 1.08
C GLY A 90 -11.48 -21.27 0.97
N GLY A 91 -10.54 -22.08 0.47
CA GLY A 91 -10.64 -23.53 0.56
C GLY A 91 -10.75 -24.00 2.01
N GLY A 92 -11.72 -24.88 2.30
CA GLY A 92 -11.97 -25.46 3.62
C GLY A 92 -10.81 -26.35 4.09
N GLY A 93 -9.76 -25.75 4.65
CA GLY A 93 -8.69 -26.45 5.36
C GLY A 93 -9.05 -26.65 6.82
N ALA A 94 -8.81 -27.87 7.34
CA ALA A 94 -9.11 -28.25 8.72
C ALA A 94 -8.44 -27.33 9.75
N VAL A 95 -9.26 -26.77 10.64
CA VAL A 95 -8.85 -25.85 11.71
C VAL A 95 -8.29 -26.67 12.87
N THR A 96 -7.02 -26.49 13.22
CA THR A 96 -6.42 -27.08 14.42
C THR A 96 -7.08 -26.47 15.67
N PRO A 97 -7.50 -27.26 16.68
CA PRO A 97 -8.21 -26.75 17.85
C PRO A 97 -7.23 -26.05 18.79
N GLY A 98 -7.32 -24.73 18.84
CA GLY A 98 -6.51 -23.88 19.71
C GLY A 98 -6.77 -22.42 19.40
N PHE A 99 -7.72 -21.83 20.12
CA PHE A 99 -8.04 -20.41 20.26
C PHE A 99 -7.72 -19.50 19.06
N LYS A 100 -8.72 -19.14 18.25
CA LYS A 100 -8.57 -18.07 17.25
C LYS A 100 -9.75 -17.09 17.27
N PRO A 101 -9.50 -15.77 17.23
CA PRO A 101 -10.55 -14.77 17.12
C PRO A 101 -11.33 -14.92 15.81
N GLN A 102 -12.57 -14.47 15.83
CA GLN A 102 -13.49 -14.43 14.69
C GLN A 102 -12.81 -13.71 13.52
N GLY A 103 -12.71 -14.36 12.34
CA GLY A 103 -12.02 -13.80 11.15
C GLY A 103 -10.67 -14.43 10.80
N TYR A 104 -10.14 -15.31 11.66
CA TYR A 104 -8.93 -16.07 11.35
C TYR A 104 -9.24 -17.29 10.47
N SER A 105 -8.90 -17.23 9.17
CA SER A 105 -8.86 -18.43 8.32
C SER A 105 -7.42 -18.92 8.26
N ALA A 106 -7.12 -19.94 9.07
CA ALA A 106 -5.89 -20.69 8.94
C ALA A 106 -5.98 -21.48 7.63
N ILE A 107 -5.62 -20.85 6.52
CA ILE A 107 -5.51 -21.56 5.27
C ILE A 107 -4.38 -22.57 5.46
N ALA A 108 -4.75 -23.86 5.56
CA ALA A 108 -3.80 -24.94 5.64
C ALA A 108 -2.85 -24.85 4.43
N ALA A 109 -1.54 -24.99 4.67
CA ALA A 109 -0.58 -25.17 3.59
C ALA A 109 -1.05 -26.37 2.73
N PRO A 110 -1.22 -26.19 1.40
CA PRO A 110 -0.31 -25.45 0.53
C PRO A 110 -0.93 -24.26 -0.23
N THR A 111 -2.03 -23.68 0.24
CA THR A 111 -2.65 -22.55 -0.47
C THR A 111 -1.80 -21.29 -0.30
N THR A 112 -0.99 -21.00 -1.30
CA THR A 112 -0.08 -19.86 -1.41
C THR A 112 -0.84 -18.56 -1.63
N TYR A 113 -0.30 -17.42 -1.19
CA TYR A 113 -0.85 -16.09 -1.50
C TYR A 113 -1.25 -15.93 -2.97
N SER A 114 -0.44 -16.43 -3.91
CA SER A 114 -0.71 -16.38 -5.35
C SER A 114 -2.02 -17.07 -5.75
N SER A 115 -2.39 -18.18 -5.10
CA SER A 115 -3.68 -18.86 -5.35
C SER A 115 -4.88 -18.02 -4.90
N ASN A 116 -4.74 -17.26 -3.82
CA ASN A 116 -5.81 -16.36 -3.36
C ASN A 116 -5.96 -15.15 -4.28
N VAL A 117 -4.85 -14.51 -4.69
CA VAL A 117 -4.87 -13.38 -5.65
C VAL A 117 -5.55 -13.78 -6.95
N MET A 118 -5.27 -14.99 -7.43
CA MET A 118 -5.89 -15.51 -8.65
C MET A 118 -7.41 -15.65 -8.47
N CYS A 119 -7.86 -16.13 -7.31
CA CYS A 119 -9.28 -16.26 -7.01
C CYS A 119 -10.00 -14.90 -6.86
N THR A 120 -9.37 -13.92 -6.22
CA THR A 120 -9.96 -12.57 -6.02
C THR A 120 -9.67 -11.61 -7.17
N SER A 121 -9.17 -12.10 -8.31
CA SER A 121 -8.75 -11.26 -9.45
C SER A 121 -9.92 -10.51 -10.09
N SER A 122 -11.13 -11.07 -10.07
CA SER A 122 -12.36 -10.47 -10.59
C SER A 122 -13.20 -9.75 -9.53
N THR A 123 -12.93 -9.96 -8.23
CA THR A 123 -13.68 -9.36 -7.13
C THR A 123 -13.00 -8.08 -6.66
N PRO A 124 -13.72 -6.93 -6.62
CA PRO A 124 -13.17 -5.69 -6.07
C PRO A 124 -12.66 -5.89 -4.64
N THR A 125 -11.33 -5.91 -4.48
CA THR A 125 -10.68 -6.26 -3.21
C THR A 125 -9.46 -5.41 -2.96
N CYS A 126 -9.27 -4.97 -1.71
CA CYS A 126 -8.00 -4.43 -1.25
C CYS A 126 -7.28 -5.45 -0.36
N ASN A 127 -6.08 -5.86 -0.79
CA ASN A 127 -5.21 -6.78 -0.08
C ASN A 127 -4.16 -5.99 0.69
N ASN A 128 -4.15 -6.07 2.01
CA ASN A 128 -3.18 -5.37 2.86
C ASN A 128 -2.05 -6.34 3.22
N LEU A 129 -0.96 -6.30 2.46
CA LEU A 129 0.14 -7.28 2.56
C LEU A 129 1.24 -6.80 3.50
N PHE A 130 1.51 -7.57 4.55
CA PHE A 130 2.63 -7.37 5.44
C PHE A 130 3.66 -8.48 5.24
N TYR A 131 4.89 -8.08 4.92
CA TYR A 131 6.05 -8.95 4.89
C TYR A 131 6.76 -8.84 6.23
N ILE A 132 6.88 -9.95 6.94
CA ILE A 132 7.32 -10.01 8.33
C ILE A 132 8.50 -10.98 8.41
N LYS A 133 9.55 -10.60 9.12
CA LYS A 133 10.71 -11.47 9.37
C LYS A 133 11.19 -11.26 10.79
N GLY A 134 11.40 -12.37 11.52
CA GLY A 134 11.77 -12.32 12.94
C GLY A 134 10.74 -11.61 13.82
N GLY A 135 9.45 -11.66 13.46
CA GLY A 135 8.38 -10.97 14.20
C GLY A 135 8.32 -9.45 13.97
N ILE A 136 9.12 -8.90 13.05
CA ILE A 136 9.13 -7.48 12.70
C ILE A 136 8.62 -7.29 11.28
N VAL A 137 7.77 -6.30 11.08
CA VAL A 137 7.30 -5.88 9.76
C VAL A 137 8.46 -5.28 8.97
N GLN A 138 8.79 -5.91 7.85
CA GLN A 138 9.81 -5.47 6.90
C GLN A 138 9.22 -4.54 5.85
N ARG A 139 7.95 -4.77 5.47
CA ARG A 139 7.25 -3.97 4.46
C ARG A 139 5.74 -4.14 4.57
N PHE A 140 5.01 -3.05 4.33
CA PHE A 140 3.57 -3.04 4.10
C PHE A 140 3.29 -2.67 2.63
N THR A 141 2.39 -3.37 1.95
CA THR A 141 2.05 -3.13 0.54
C THR A 141 0.55 -3.37 0.29
N PRO A 142 -0.25 -2.31 0.23
CA PRO A 142 -1.64 -2.40 -0.20
C PRO A 142 -1.73 -2.68 -1.70
N VAL A 143 -2.50 -3.70 -2.10
CA VAL A 143 -2.69 -4.10 -3.50
C VAL A 143 -4.18 -4.26 -3.81
N GLY A 144 -4.68 -3.46 -4.76
CA GLY A 144 -6.03 -3.60 -5.29
C GLY A 144 -6.14 -4.71 -6.33
N SER A 145 -7.27 -5.42 -6.36
CA SER A 145 -7.66 -6.37 -7.41
C SER A 145 -9.13 -6.17 -7.81
N GLY A 146 -9.55 -6.74 -8.95
CA GLY A 146 -10.93 -6.63 -9.43
C GLY A 146 -11.42 -5.19 -9.65
N GLY A 147 -10.51 -4.28 -10.01
CA GLY A 147 -10.82 -2.85 -10.21
C GLY A 147 -10.94 -2.03 -8.92
N ALA A 148 -10.78 -2.63 -7.73
CA ALA A 148 -10.73 -1.87 -6.48
C ALA A 148 -9.43 -1.10 -6.33
N ARG A 149 -9.51 0.03 -5.62
CA ARG A 149 -8.36 0.79 -5.14
C ARG A 149 -8.22 0.59 -3.63
N CYS A 150 -6.99 0.48 -3.16
CA CYS A 150 -6.70 0.49 -1.73
C CYS A 150 -6.68 1.92 -1.21
N PHE A 151 -7.19 2.10 0.00
CA PHE A 151 -7.18 3.39 0.68
C PHE A 151 -6.48 3.28 2.03
N THR A 152 -5.58 4.21 2.34
CA THR A 152 -5.00 4.36 3.69
C THR A 152 -5.31 5.73 4.25
N ASP A 153 -5.48 5.77 5.57
CA ASP A 153 -5.59 6.99 6.34
C ASP A 153 -4.98 6.80 7.72
N GLU A 154 -5.13 7.80 8.58
CA GLU A 154 -4.55 7.82 9.92
C GLU A 154 -5.03 6.66 10.81
N ARG A 155 -6.20 6.08 10.51
CA ARG A 155 -6.74 4.93 11.24
C ARG A 155 -5.98 3.66 10.95
N MET A 156 -5.27 3.59 9.81
CA MET A 156 -4.40 2.48 9.47
C MET A 156 -3.00 2.58 10.08
N ARG A 157 -2.67 3.66 10.81
CA ARG A 157 -1.34 3.83 11.39
C ARG A 157 -1.14 2.99 12.65
N PRO A 158 0.09 2.55 12.95
CA PRO A 158 0.40 1.91 14.23
C PRO A 158 -0.01 2.79 15.42
N GLY A 159 -0.51 2.14 16.47
CA GLY A 159 -0.95 2.83 17.70
C GLY A 159 -2.32 3.49 17.61
N PHE A 160 -3.02 3.42 16.48
CA PHE A 160 -4.42 3.85 16.41
C PHE A 160 -5.29 2.99 17.33
N SER A 161 -6.07 3.65 18.19
CA SER A 161 -6.96 3.00 19.18
C SER A 161 -8.39 3.55 19.17
N GLY A 162 -8.74 4.30 18.12
CA GLY A 162 -10.07 4.91 17.99
C GLY A 162 -11.14 3.92 17.53
N PRO A 163 -12.42 4.29 17.63
CA PRO A 163 -13.50 3.50 17.08
C PRO A 163 -13.35 3.40 15.56
N VAL A 164 -13.68 2.23 15.05
CA VAL A 164 -13.62 1.90 13.64
C VAL A 164 -15.02 1.59 13.15
N ASN A 165 -15.63 2.54 12.44
CA ASN A 165 -16.94 2.35 11.82
C ASN A 165 -16.71 1.71 10.44
N TYR A 166 -17.16 0.46 10.29
CA TYR A 166 -17.17 -0.28 9.02
C TYR A 166 -18.59 -0.49 8.53
#